data_AF-A0A7C3T6C5-F1
#
_entry.id   AF-A0A7C3T6C5-F1
#
_cell.length_a   1.000
_cell.length_b   1.000
_cell.length_c   1.000
_cell.angle_alpha   90.00
_cell.angle_beta   90.00
_cell.angle_gamma   90.00
#
_symmetry.space_group_name_H-M   'P 1'
#
loop_
_entity.id
_entity.type
_entity.pdbx_description
1 polymer ?
#
loop_
_entity_poly.entity_id
_entity_poly.type
_entity_poly.pdbx_seq_one_letter_code
_entity_poly.pdbx_strand_id
1 'polypeptide(L)'
;MSDSIGYEEREPKEEEGSTPRTAAGGLPLDSPLGVASKPDPCVIVIFGATGDLTSRKLVPALFDLVCHGVVPAEFAIVGYGRRPWSDDDFRKVMIEAVDEVYGEGVVASRECSRVLHEGRYVVGEPDDPEAFKRLGALLEELDRTRGTRGNRIYYLATPPNLFAPIVAQLGAAGLAKRGWGGSGAKDGWQRLVVEKPFGYDLQSAVQLNEAIH
;
A
#
# COMPACT_ATOMS: atom_id res chain seq x y z
N MET A 1 6.83 -75.27 -9.72
CA MET A 1 6.98 -74.25 -8.67
C MET A 1 6.72 -72.93 -9.36
N SER A 2 5.46 -72.50 -9.28
CA SER A 2 4.89 -71.38 -10.03
C SER A 2 4.38 -70.39 -9.00
N ASP A 3 5.13 -69.32 -8.74
CA ASP A 3 4.69 -68.27 -7.82
C ASP A 3 3.85 -67.26 -8.59
N SER A 4 2.55 -67.29 -8.31
CA SER A 4 1.55 -66.35 -8.81
C SER A 4 1.43 -65.18 -7.84
N ILE A 5 1.51 -63.98 -8.41
CA ILE A 5 1.36 -62.68 -7.75
C ILE A 5 -0.09 -62.55 -7.27
N GLY A 6 -0.30 -62.57 -5.94
CA GLY A 6 -1.59 -62.29 -5.33
C GLY A 6 -1.84 -60.78 -5.25
N TYR A 7 -2.90 -60.31 -5.90
CA TYR A 7 -3.46 -58.98 -5.70
C TYR A 7 -4.38 -59.01 -4.47
N GLU A 8 -4.13 -58.14 -3.50
CA GLU A 8 -5.00 -57.90 -2.35
C GLU A 8 -6.04 -56.84 -2.72
N GLU A 9 -7.32 -57.25 -2.78
CA GLU A 9 -8.46 -56.38 -3.03
C GLU A 9 -8.68 -55.43 -1.84
N ARG A 10 -8.70 -54.12 -2.12
CA ARG A 10 -9.10 -53.10 -1.13
C ARG A 10 -10.61 -52.96 -1.15
N GLU A 11 -11.25 -53.23 -0.02
CA GLU A 11 -12.66 -52.87 0.19
C GLU A 11 -12.85 -51.35 0.40
N PRO A 12 -13.94 -50.76 -0.12
CA PRO A 12 -14.20 -49.33 -0.07
C PRO A 12 -14.71 -48.91 1.32
N LYS A 13 -14.13 -47.85 1.90
CA LYS A 13 -14.72 -47.17 3.06
C LYS A 13 -15.73 -46.12 2.61
N GLU A 14 -16.88 -46.18 3.26
CA GLU A 14 -18.13 -45.48 2.99
C GLU A 14 -18.00 -43.94 3.03
N GLU A 15 -18.67 -43.28 2.08
CA GLU A 15 -18.87 -41.83 2.02
C GLU A 15 -19.92 -41.40 3.05
N GLU A 16 -19.51 -40.61 4.05
CA GLU A 16 -20.46 -39.88 4.91
C GLU A 16 -20.94 -38.60 4.20
N GLY A 17 -22.15 -38.68 3.66
CA GLY A 17 -23.23 -37.71 3.88
C GLY A 17 -22.96 -36.23 3.63
N SER A 18 -22.95 -35.82 2.37
CA SER A 18 -23.13 -34.41 1.96
C SER A 18 -24.56 -33.93 2.24
N THR A 19 -24.74 -33.13 3.29
CA THR A 19 -25.97 -32.34 3.48
C THR A 19 -25.96 -31.06 2.61
N PRO A 20 -27.10 -30.62 2.04
CA PRO A 20 -27.13 -29.60 1.00
C PRO A 20 -26.78 -28.19 1.53
N ARG A 21 -26.09 -27.44 0.67
CA ARG A 21 -25.76 -26.02 0.83
C ARG A 21 -27.00 -25.16 1.02
N THR A 22 -27.04 -24.36 2.08
CA THR A 22 -27.88 -23.17 2.12
C THR A 22 -27.08 -22.00 1.54
N ALA A 23 -27.35 -21.67 0.29
CA ALA A 23 -26.96 -20.41 -0.31
C ALA A 23 -27.90 -19.30 0.18
N ALA A 24 -27.36 -18.28 0.86
CA ALA A 24 -28.00 -16.96 0.96
C ALA A 24 -27.00 -15.92 1.48
N GLY A 25 -26.64 -14.96 0.63
CA GLY A 25 -25.84 -13.78 0.97
C GLY A 25 -24.88 -13.43 -0.16
N GLY A 26 -25.37 -12.66 -1.14
CA GLY A 26 -24.72 -12.45 -2.44
C GLY A 26 -23.26 -12.01 -2.35
N LEU A 27 -22.49 -12.43 -3.36
CA LEU A 27 -21.12 -11.98 -3.61
C LEU A 27 -21.08 -10.45 -3.49
N PRO A 28 -20.26 -9.88 -2.58
CA PRO A 28 -20.11 -8.44 -2.52
C PRO A 28 -19.51 -7.99 -3.85
N LEU A 29 -20.19 -7.00 -4.46
CA LEU A 29 -19.91 -6.39 -5.77
C LEU A 29 -18.46 -6.61 -6.22
N ASP A 30 -18.32 -7.42 -7.26
CA ASP A 30 -17.08 -7.95 -7.80
C ASP A 30 -16.02 -6.85 -7.91
N SER A 31 -15.01 -6.92 -7.05
CA SER A 31 -13.75 -6.21 -7.29
C SER A 31 -13.20 -6.68 -8.63
N PRO A 32 -12.80 -5.79 -9.56
CA PRO A 32 -12.22 -6.19 -10.84
C PRO A 32 -10.90 -6.97 -10.70
N LEU A 33 -10.32 -7.01 -9.48
CA LEU A 33 -9.14 -7.78 -9.13
C LEU A 33 -9.45 -9.16 -8.53
N GLY A 34 -10.73 -9.54 -8.40
CA GLY A 34 -11.14 -10.84 -7.86
C GLY A 34 -10.77 -11.06 -6.38
N VAL A 35 -10.58 -9.98 -5.61
CA VAL A 35 -10.20 -10.07 -4.20
C VAL A 35 -11.43 -10.40 -3.35
N ALA A 36 -11.35 -11.48 -2.57
CA ALA A 36 -12.46 -12.03 -1.78
C ALA A 36 -13.01 -11.08 -0.68
N SER A 37 -12.26 -10.04 -0.31
CA SER A 37 -12.65 -9.03 0.68
C SER A 37 -11.86 -7.74 0.47
N LYS A 38 -12.44 -6.58 0.81
CA LYS A 38 -11.73 -5.30 0.73
C LYS A 38 -10.49 -5.29 1.64
N PRO A 39 -9.35 -4.71 1.21
CA PRO A 39 -8.17 -4.54 2.06
C PRO A 39 -8.46 -3.70 3.30
N ASP A 40 -7.60 -3.83 4.31
CA ASP A 40 -7.67 -2.97 5.50
C ASP A 40 -7.50 -1.49 5.13
N PRO A 41 -8.14 -0.57 5.90
CA PRO A 41 -7.79 0.85 5.90
C PRO A 41 -6.29 1.05 6.01
N CYS A 42 -5.69 1.94 5.21
CA CYS A 42 -4.27 2.25 5.31
C CYS A 42 -3.92 3.61 4.71
N VAL A 43 -2.74 4.11 5.07
CA VAL A 43 -2.09 5.23 4.38
C VAL A 43 -0.99 4.68 3.47
N ILE A 44 -0.95 5.12 2.21
CA ILE A 44 0.25 5.01 1.40
C ILE A 44 1.06 6.31 1.49
N VAL A 45 2.32 6.18 1.87
CA VAL A 45 3.31 7.26 1.88
C VAL A 45 4.23 7.07 0.69
N ILE A 46 4.19 8.00 -0.26
CA ILE A 46 4.99 7.94 -1.49
C ILE A 46 6.21 8.85 -1.31
N PHE A 47 7.37 8.26 -1.05
CA PHE A 47 8.65 8.97 -1.11
C PHE A 47 9.02 9.22 -2.56
N GLY A 48 9.43 10.44 -2.90
CA GLY A 48 9.59 10.82 -4.31
C GLY A 48 8.25 11.15 -4.96
N ALA A 49 7.30 11.70 -4.20
CA ALA A 49 5.97 12.03 -4.68
C ALA A 49 5.95 13.03 -5.86
N THR A 50 7.02 13.82 -6.02
CA THR A 50 7.17 14.76 -7.13
C THR A 50 7.89 14.16 -8.35
N GLY A 51 8.15 12.85 -8.31
CA GLY A 51 8.90 12.12 -9.32
C GLY A 51 8.00 11.62 -10.45
N ASP A 52 8.64 11.37 -11.59
CA ASP A 52 7.98 10.96 -12.83
C ASP A 52 7.25 9.60 -12.73
N LEU A 53 7.79 8.64 -11.97
CA LEU A 53 7.09 7.37 -11.69
C LEU A 53 5.78 7.61 -10.95
N THR A 54 5.78 8.56 -10.00
CA THR A 54 4.60 8.87 -9.20
C THR A 54 3.49 9.43 -10.07
N SER A 55 3.77 10.46 -10.89
CA SER A 55 2.75 11.07 -11.75
C SER A 55 2.31 10.13 -12.87
N ARG A 56 3.24 9.45 -13.56
CA ARG A 56 2.86 8.65 -14.74
C ARG A 56 2.27 7.28 -14.43
N LYS A 57 2.46 6.76 -13.21
CA LYS A 57 2.07 5.38 -12.85
C LYS A 57 1.35 5.27 -11.52
N LEU A 58 1.95 5.74 -10.42
CA LEU A 58 1.40 5.46 -9.09
C LEU A 58 0.08 6.18 -8.85
N VAL A 59 0.02 7.49 -9.10
CA VAL A 59 -1.21 8.27 -8.88
C VAL A 59 -2.36 7.77 -9.77
N PRO A 60 -2.19 7.58 -11.09
CA PRO A 60 -3.23 6.98 -11.94
C PRO A 60 -3.71 5.61 -11.45
N ALA A 61 -2.79 4.71 -11.07
CA ALA A 61 -3.16 3.39 -10.59
C ALA A 61 -3.92 3.43 -9.25
N LEU A 62 -3.51 4.30 -8.32
CA LEU A 62 -4.21 4.48 -7.04
C LEU A 62 -5.61 5.09 -7.25
N PHE A 63 -5.73 6.02 -8.19
CA PHE A 63 -7.03 6.56 -8.61
C PHE A 63 -7.95 5.45 -9.12
N ASP A 64 -7.48 4.59 -10.04
CA ASP A 64 -8.26 3.45 -10.54
C ASP A 64 -8.72 2.52 -9.41
N LEU A 65 -7.85 2.20 -8.46
CA LEU A 65 -8.21 1.36 -7.31
C LEU A 65 -9.34 1.95 -6.48
N VAL A 66 -9.35 3.28 -6.29
CA VAL A 66 -10.42 3.99 -5.59
C VAL A 66 -11.70 4.01 -6.43
N CYS A 67 -11.59 4.32 -7.72
CA CYS A 67 -12.72 4.36 -8.66
C CYS A 67 -13.46 3.02 -8.74
N HIS A 68 -12.72 1.93 -8.70
CA HIS A 68 -13.26 0.57 -8.75
C HIS A 68 -13.66 0.03 -7.36
N GLY A 69 -13.61 0.85 -6.31
CA GLY A 69 -14.01 0.45 -4.95
C GLY A 69 -13.15 -0.67 -4.36
N VAL A 70 -11.94 -0.88 -4.88
CA VAL A 70 -11.00 -1.92 -4.44
C VAL A 70 -10.47 -1.60 -3.05
N VAL A 71 -10.17 -0.32 -2.78
CA VAL A 71 -9.70 0.15 -1.48
C VAL A 71 -10.84 0.73 -0.64
N PRO A 72 -10.75 0.67 0.70
CA PRO A 72 -11.77 1.23 1.59
C PRO A 72 -11.77 2.76 1.57
N ALA A 73 -12.85 3.39 2.06
CA ALA A 73 -12.96 4.85 2.11
C ALA A 73 -11.94 5.48 3.06
N GLU A 74 -11.44 4.73 4.02
CA GLU A 74 -10.44 5.18 4.97
C GLU A 74 -9.04 5.27 4.34
N PHE A 75 -8.84 4.82 3.10
CA PHE A 75 -7.58 4.94 2.38
C PHE A 75 -7.15 6.41 2.19
N ALA A 76 -5.85 6.68 2.37
CA ALA A 76 -5.28 8.02 2.18
C ALA A 76 -3.91 7.96 1.50
N ILE A 77 -3.59 9.03 0.76
CA ILE A 77 -2.29 9.23 0.09
C ILE A 77 -1.55 10.37 0.77
N VAL A 78 -0.29 10.10 1.15
CA VAL A 78 0.65 11.10 1.63
C VAL A 78 1.84 11.14 0.70
N GLY A 79 2.13 12.29 0.11
CA GLY A 79 3.36 12.53 -0.62
C GLY A 79 4.49 12.97 0.31
N TYR A 80 5.72 12.52 0.02
CA TYR A 80 6.93 13.00 0.68
C TYR A 80 7.96 13.41 -0.37
N GLY A 81 8.55 14.60 -0.21
CA GLY A 81 9.60 15.05 -1.12
C GLY A 81 10.24 16.39 -0.74
N ARG A 82 11.28 16.75 -1.49
CA ARG A 82 12.12 17.93 -1.22
C ARG A 82 11.51 19.24 -1.69
N ARG A 83 10.64 19.19 -2.72
CA ARG A 83 10.02 20.42 -3.24
C ARG A 83 9.13 21.03 -2.16
N PRO A 84 9.22 22.35 -1.92
CA PRO A 84 8.43 23.05 -0.90
C PRO A 84 6.99 23.23 -1.38
N TRP A 85 6.26 22.12 -1.52
CA TRP A 85 4.87 22.08 -1.92
C TRP A 85 3.95 22.11 -0.71
N SER A 86 2.84 22.82 -0.86
CA SER A 86 1.67 22.70 0.00
C SER A 86 0.87 21.44 -0.35
N ASP A 87 -0.12 21.12 0.50
CA ASP A 87 -1.10 20.09 0.16
C ASP A 87 -1.83 20.42 -1.15
N ASP A 88 -2.14 21.68 -1.41
CA ASP A 88 -2.86 22.11 -2.63
C ASP A 88 -2.01 21.97 -3.88
N ASP A 89 -0.70 22.26 -3.81
CA ASP A 89 0.23 22.00 -4.90
C ASP A 89 0.29 20.51 -5.23
N PHE A 90 0.35 19.66 -4.20
CA PHE A 90 0.39 18.21 -4.38
C PHE A 90 -0.92 17.68 -4.99
N ARG A 91 -2.08 18.15 -4.50
CA ARG A 91 -3.40 17.78 -5.04
C ARG A 91 -3.53 18.16 -6.52
N LYS A 92 -3.08 19.37 -6.88
CA LYS A 92 -3.07 19.83 -8.27
C LYS A 92 -2.28 18.88 -9.17
N VAL A 93 -1.07 18.51 -8.77
CA VAL A 93 -0.22 17.57 -9.53
C VAL A 93 -0.85 16.18 -9.62
N MET A 94 -1.53 15.71 -8.57
CA MET A 94 -2.23 14.43 -8.64
C MET A 94 -3.42 14.46 -9.61
N ILE A 95 -4.16 15.56 -9.66
CA ILE A 95 -5.27 15.75 -10.60
C ILE A 95 -4.73 15.80 -12.03
N GLU A 96 -3.69 16.61 -12.28
CA GLU A 96 -3.03 16.69 -13.59
C GLU A 96 -2.52 15.32 -14.06
N ALA A 97 -1.92 14.53 -13.17
CA ALA A 97 -1.46 13.18 -13.47
C ALA A 97 -2.60 12.23 -13.91
N VAL A 98 -3.78 12.36 -13.32
CA VAL A 98 -4.97 11.58 -13.72
C VAL A 98 -5.52 12.08 -15.05
N ASP A 99 -5.65 13.39 -15.22
CA ASP A 99 -6.13 14.00 -16.47
C ASP A 99 -5.20 13.66 -17.66
N GLU A 100 -3.89 13.57 -17.45
CA GLU A 100 -2.92 13.14 -18.49
C GLU A 100 -3.16 11.70 -18.98
N VAL A 101 -3.64 10.79 -18.12
CA VAL A 101 -3.84 9.38 -18.46
C VAL A 101 -5.23 9.11 -19.01
N TYR A 102 -6.27 9.71 -18.44
CA TYR A 102 -7.66 9.39 -18.77
C TYR A 102 -8.38 10.49 -19.55
N GLY A 103 -7.80 11.69 -19.65
CA GLY A 103 -8.40 12.88 -20.27
C GLY A 103 -9.01 13.83 -19.24
N GLU A 104 -9.09 15.13 -19.59
CA GLU A 104 -9.61 16.17 -18.72
C GLU A 104 -11.05 15.90 -18.28
N GLY A 105 -11.33 16.08 -16.98
CA GLY A 105 -12.70 16.02 -16.45
C GLY A 105 -13.23 14.60 -16.19
N VAL A 106 -12.39 13.56 -16.32
CA VAL A 106 -12.72 12.18 -15.93
C VAL A 106 -12.97 12.04 -14.42
N VAL A 107 -12.58 13.05 -13.63
CA VAL A 107 -12.78 13.21 -12.17
C VAL A 107 -14.28 13.31 -11.75
N ALA A 108 -15.22 12.98 -12.64
CA ALA A 108 -16.66 13.27 -12.57
C ALA A 108 -17.43 12.63 -11.39
N SER A 109 -16.87 11.62 -10.71
CA SER A 109 -17.45 11.05 -9.49
C SER A 109 -16.76 11.62 -8.26
N ARG A 110 -17.53 12.27 -7.37
CA ARG A 110 -17.04 12.85 -6.10
C ARG A 110 -16.38 11.80 -5.19
N GLU A 111 -16.78 10.54 -5.30
CA GLU A 111 -16.24 9.43 -4.51
C GLU A 111 -14.90 8.95 -5.06
N CYS A 112 -14.77 8.89 -6.39
CA CYS A 112 -13.55 8.53 -7.11
C CYS A 112 -12.43 9.56 -6.94
N SER A 113 -12.79 10.85 -7.05
CA SER A 113 -11.84 11.96 -6.99
C SER A 113 -11.38 12.33 -5.60
N ARG A 114 -12.08 11.82 -4.58
CA ARG A 114 -11.85 12.15 -3.19
C ARG A 114 -10.38 11.98 -2.78
N VAL A 115 -9.74 10.89 -3.20
CA VAL A 115 -8.34 10.63 -2.85
C VAL A 115 -7.38 11.70 -3.41
N LEU A 116 -7.72 12.28 -4.57
CA LEU A 116 -6.95 13.35 -5.21
C LEU A 116 -7.12 14.68 -4.48
N HIS A 117 -8.32 14.96 -3.96
CA HIS A 117 -8.60 16.19 -3.22
C HIS A 117 -8.16 16.16 -1.75
N GLU A 118 -7.90 14.97 -1.22
CA GLU A 118 -7.59 14.77 0.20
C GLU A 118 -6.13 14.37 0.43
N GLY A 119 -5.33 14.31 -0.65
CA GLY A 119 -3.90 14.10 -0.55
C GLY A 119 -3.24 15.10 0.38
N ARG A 120 -2.25 14.61 1.13
CA ARG A 120 -1.42 15.38 2.05
C ARG A 120 0.03 15.30 1.62
N TYR A 121 0.82 16.29 1.96
CA TYR A 121 2.22 16.36 1.56
C TYR A 121 3.14 16.76 2.71
N VAL A 122 4.29 16.11 2.79
CA VAL A 122 5.35 16.44 3.75
C VAL A 122 6.60 16.84 2.99
N VAL A 123 7.05 18.07 3.24
CA VAL A 123 8.33 18.57 2.75
C VAL A 123 9.45 18.07 3.66
N GLY A 124 10.48 17.44 3.07
CA GLY A 124 11.65 17.00 3.81
C GLY A 124 12.72 16.36 2.94
N GLU A 125 13.96 16.37 3.44
CA GLU A 125 15.06 15.59 2.88
C GLU A 125 14.96 14.12 3.34
N PRO A 126 15.52 13.16 2.57
CA PRO A 126 15.51 11.74 2.94
C PRO A 126 16.13 11.43 4.30
N ASP A 127 17.05 12.28 4.77
CA ASP A 127 17.79 12.14 6.01
C ASP A 127 17.40 13.17 7.09
N ASP A 128 16.31 13.94 6.91
CA ASP A 128 15.85 14.96 7.88
C ASP A 128 14.99 14.37 9.01
N PRO A 129 15.49 14.27 10.27
CA PRO A 129 14.71 13.69 11.37
C PRO A 129 13.44 14.49 11.70
N GLU A 130 13.45 15.82 11.53
CA GLU A 130 12.31 16.67 11.85
C GLU A 130 11.19 16.50 10.82
N ALA A 131 11.53 16.26 9.55
CA ALA A 131 10.54 15.88 8.54
C ALA A 131 9.85 14.56 8.87
N PHE A 132 10.59 13.57 9.38
CA PHE A 132 10.00 12.29 9.78
C PHE A 132 9.12 12.41 11.03
N LYS A 133 9.44 13.34 11.96
CA LYS A 133 8.51 13.70 13.06
C LYS A 133 7.22 14.33 12.55
N ARG A 134 7.30 15.26 11.59
CA ARG A 134 6.12 15.86 10.95
C ARG A 134 5.28 14.81 10.22
N LEU A 135 5.93 13.89 9.50
CA LEU A 135 5.27 12.74 8.88
C LEU A 135 4.54 11.90 9.93
N GLY A 136 5.18 11.60 11.06
CA GLY A 136 4.54 10.87 12.15
C GLY A 136 3.29 11.57 12.67
N ALA A 137 3.37 12.86 12.99
CA ALA A 137 2.23 13.63 13.47
C ALA A 137 1.05 13.64 12.47
N LEU A 138 1.35 13.76 11.17
CA LEU A 138 0.34 13.69 10.11
C LEU A 138 -0.31 12.30 10.05
N LEU A 139 0.46 11.22 10.17
CA LEU A 139 -0.08 9.86 10.14
C LEU A 139 -0.99 9.57 11.35
N GLU A 140 -0.66 10.08 12.53
CA GLU A 140 -1.54 10.00 13.71
C GLU A 140 -2.82 10.82 13.55
N GLU A 141 -2.73 11.99 12.94
CA GLU A 141 -3.90 12.79 12.57
C GLU A 141 -4.82 12.02 11.64
N LEU A 142 -4.28 11.37 10.60
CA LEU A 142 -5.05 10.57 9.65
C LEU A 142 -5.68 9.34 10.32
N ASP A 143 -4.98 8.68 11.25
CA ASP A 143 -5.58 7.58 12.02
C ASP A 143 -6.81 8.03 12.79
N ARG A 144 -6.73 9.19 13.46
CA ARG A 144 -7.81 9.72 14.28
C ARG A 144 -8.97 10.27 13.45
N THR A 145 -8.68 10.94 12.34
CA THR A 145 -9.68 11.65 11.54
C THR A 145 -10.30 10.78 10.46
N ARG A 146 -9.59 9.75 10.00
CA ARG A 146 -10.02 8.88 8.89
C ARG A 146 -10.14 7.42 9.24
N GLY A 147 -9.61 6.98 10.38
CA GLY A 147 -9.64 5.57 10.74
C GLY A 147 -8.69 4.71 9.90
N THR A 148 -7.51 5.22 9.53
CA THR A 148 -6.48 4.46 8.80
C THR A 148 -5.79 3.35 9.63
N ARG A 149 -6.13 3.25 10.93
CA ARG A 149 -5.81 2.13 11.84
C ARG A 149 -4.33 1.76 11.94
N GLY A 150 -3.41 2.71 11.79
CA GLY A 150 -1.98 2.43 11.94
C GLY A 150 -1.36 1.63 10.79
N ASN A 151 -2.13 1.26 9.76
CA ASN A 151 -1.64 0.51 8.62
C ASN A 151 -0.97 1.43 7.61
N ARG A 152 0.24 1.08 7.17
CA ARG A 152 1.12 1.92 6.35
C ARG A 152 1.77 1.15 5.22
N ILE A 153 1.73 1.71 4.02
CA ILE A 153 2.59 1.33 2.90
C ILE A 153 3.57 2.47 2.67
N TYR A 154 4.87 2.22 2.79
CA TYR A 154 5.92 3.16 2.42
C TYR A 154 6.42 2.77 1.02
N TYR A 155 6.10 3.58 0.02
CA TYR A 155 6.52 3.37 -1.36
C TYR A 155 7.74 4.24 -1.67
N LEU A 156 8.89 3.62 -1.92
CA LEU A 156 10.13 4.31 -2.27
C LEU A 156 10.21 4.55 -3.78
N ALA A 157 9.47 5.55 -4.28
CA ALA A 157 9.55 6.02 -5.67
C ALA A 157 10.75 6.99 -5.85
N THR A 158 11.90 6.62 -5.29
CA THR A 158 13.13 7.42 -5.26
C THR A 158 14.27 6.69 -5.95
N PRO A 159 15.34 7.39 -6.34
CA PRO A 159 16.60 6.75 -6.72
C PRO A 159 17.13 5.80 -5.63
N PRO A 160 17.77 4.66 -5.99
CA PRO A 160 18.18 3.65 -5.01
C PRO A 160 19.14 4.10 -3.92
N ASN A 161 19.99 5.10 -4.19
CA ASN A 161 20.89 5.67 -3.20
C ASN A 161 20.15 6.35 -2.03
N LEU A 162 18.84 6.61 -2.16
CA LEU A 162 18.02 7.20 -1.10
C LEU A 162 17.28 6.16 -0.25
N PHE A 163 17.30 4.87 -0.62
CA PHE A 163 16.55 3.86 0.12
C PHE A 163 17.05 3.70 1.56
N ALA A 164 18.36 3.49 1.75
CA ALA A 164 18.93 3.29 3.08
C ALA A 164 18.72 4.50 4.02
N PRO A 165 18.95 5.76 3.61
CA PRO A 165 18.61 6.93 4.42
C PRO A 165 17.15 6.97 4.87
N ILE A 166 16.21 6.71 3.94
CA ILE A 166 14.77 6.75 4.25
C ILE A 166 14.41 5.65 5.25
N VAL A 167 14.87 4.42 5.01
CA VAL A 167 14.60 3.27 5.89
C VAL A 167 15.18 3.50 7.28
N ALA A 168 16.41 4.01 7.37
CA ALA A 168 17.03 4.36 8.65
C ALA A 168 16.18 5.39 9.42
N GLN A 169 15.65 6.41 8.76
CA GLN A 169 14.81 7.41 9.40
C GLN A 169 13.41 6.90 9.76
N LEU A 170 12.81 6.03 8.94
CA LEU A 170 11.58 5.32 9.33
C LEU A 170 11.80 4.50 10.60
N GLY A 171 12.95 3.82 10.72
CA GLY A 171 13.33 3.07 11.91
C GLY A 171 13.55 3.95 13.13
N ALA A 172 14.35 5.02 12.97
CA ALA A 172 14.69 5.95 14.05
C ALA A 172 13.46 6.69 14.60
N ALA A 173 12.53 7.10 13.73
CA ALA A 173 11.26 7.71 14.13
C ALA A 173 10.23 6.69 14.66
N GLY A 174 10.53 5.39 14.59
CA GLY A 174 9.63 4.31 14.99
C GLY A 174 8.49 4.03 14.01
N LEU A 175 8.41 4.76 12.89
CA LEU A 175 7.36 4.69 11.88
C LEU A 175 7.24 3.32 11.19
N ALA A 176 8.31 2.51 11.23
CA ALA A 176 8.32 1.15 10.71
C ALA A 176 7.90 0.08 11.74
N LYS A 177 7.64 0.43 13.00
CA LYS A 177 7.28 -0.54 14.05
C LYS A 177 5.81 -0.93 13.97
N ARG A 178 5.53 -2.22 14.15
CA ARG A 178 4.15 -2.73 14.30
C ARG A 178 3.44 -2.09 15.50
N GLY A 179 2.18 -1.72 15.29
CA GLY A 179 1.38 -1.00 16.28
C GLY A 179 1.89 0.41 16.57
N TRP A 180 2.71 1.00 15.69
CA TRP A 180 3.12 2.40 15.82
C TRP A 180 1.92 3.34 15.62
N GLY A 181 1.82 4.34 16.51
CA GLY A 181 0.73 5.32 16.56
C GLY A 181 -0.20 5.13 17.77
N GLY A 182 -0.56 6.24 18.42
CA GLY A 182 -1.41 6.24 19.64
C GLY A 182 -2.89 5.87 19.44
N SER A 183 -3.30 5.42 18.25
CA SER A 183 -4.70 5.18 17.89
C SER A 183 -5.31 3.91 18.49
N GLY A 184 -4.55 3.14 19.29
CA GLY A 184 -5.02 1.91 19.94
C GLY A 184 -5.13 0.71 18.99
N ALA A 185 -4.71 0.85 17.73
CA ALA A 185 -4.56 -0.25 16.78
C ALA A 185 -3.36 -1.11 17.19
N LYS A 186 -3.58 -2.05 18.11
CA LYS A 186 -2.54 -2.95 18.65
C LYS A 186 -1.80 -3.77 17.58
N ASP A 187 -2.33 -3.81 16.35
CA ASP A 187 -1.86 -4.68 15.27
C ASP A 187 -1.64 -3.95 13.93
N GLY A 188 -1.52 -2.62 13.92
CA GLY A 188 -1.28 -1.86 12.68
C GLY A 188 -0.02 -2.34 11.95
N TRP A 189 -0.12 -2.66 10.66
CA TRP A 189 0.98 -3.21 9.86
C TRP A 189 1.74 -2.15 9.07
N GLN A 190 3.02 -2.40 8.81
CA GLN A 190 3.90 -1.54 8.01
C GLN A 190 4.52 -2.38 6.91
N ARG A 191 4.43 -1.88 5.68
CA ARG A 191 4.98 -2.53 4.49
C ARG A 191 5.86 -1.53 3.76
N LEU A 192 7.01 -1.99 3.31
CA LEU A 192 7.93 -1.22 2.47
C LEU A 192 7.88 -1.76 1.05
N VAL A 193 7.68 -0.88 0.07
CA VAL A 193 7.76 -1.19 -1.36
C VAL A 193 8.96 -0.46 -1.92
N VAL A 194 9.87 -1.21 -2.52
CA VAL A 194 11.15 -0.70 -3.04
C VAL A 194 11.20 -0.94 -4.53
N GLU A 195 11.56 0.09 -5.30
CA GLU A 195 11.75 -0.02 -6.74
C GLU A 195 13.08 -0.71 -7.08
N LYS A 196 13.10 -1.37 -8.24
CA LYS A 196 14.34 -1.90 -8.79
C LYS A 196 15.22 -0.76 -9.32
N PRO A 197 16.55 -0.89 -9.31
CA PRO A 197 17.33 -2.07 -8.89
C PRO A 197 17.53 -2.16 -7.37
N PHE A 198 17.51 -3.39 -6.84
CA PHE A 198 17.78 -3.70 -5.44
C PHE A 198 19.30 -3.87 -5.23
N GLY A 199 20.01 -2.75 -5.23
CA GLY A 199 21.47 -2.74 -5.37
C GLY A 199 21.91 -2.84 -6.83
N TYR A 200 23.11 -2.35 -7.11
CA TYR A 200 23.72 -2.36 -8.45
C TYR A 200 24.77 -3.47 -8.59
N ASP A 201 25.12 -4.09 -7.46
CA ASP A 201 26.01 -5.23 -7.31
C ASP A 201 25.61 -6.02 -6.05
N LEU A 202 26.26 -7.18 -5.83
CA LEU A 202 25.96 -8.03 -4.67
C LEU A 202 26.17 -7.29 -3.35
N GLN A 203 27.21 -6.47 -3.24
CA GLN A 203 27.54 -5.78 -1.99
C GLN A 203 26.47 -4.76 -1.61
N SER A 204 26.05 -3.92 -2.56
CA SER A 204 24.99 -2.93 -2.36
C SER A 204 23.63 -3.59 -2.11
N ALA A 205 23.36 -4.75 -2.73
CA ALA A 205 22.14 -5.53 -2.46
C ALA A 205 22.12 -6.08 -1.02
N VAL A 206 23.25 -6.62 -0.54
CA VAL A 206 23.39 -7.10 0.85
C VAL A 206 23.24 -5.96 1.84
N GLN A 207 23.91 -4.83 1.61
CA GLN A 207 23.81 -3.64 2.49
C GLN A 207 22.38 -3.09 2.57
N LEU A 208 21.66 -3.06 1.44
CA LEU A 208 20.26 -2.64 1.44
C LEU A 208 19.37 -3.64 2.19
N ASN A 209 19.61 -4.94 2.03
CA ASN A 209 18.88 -5.97 2.76
C ASN A 209 19.09 -5.87 4.27
N GLU A 210 20.33 -5.65 4.72
CA GLU A 210 20.67 -5.43 6.13
C GLU A 210 20.04 -4.15 6.69
N ALA A 211 19.88 -3.10 5.88
CA ALA A 211 19.20 -1.88 6.33
C ALA A 211 17.69 -2.05 6.51
N ILE A 212 17.06 -2.99 5.79
CA ILE A 212 15.62 -3.24 5.79
C ILE A 212 15.19 -4.21 6.91
N HIS A 213 16.07 -5.13 7.32
CA HIS A 213 15.78 -6.22 8.27
C HIS A 213 16.38 -5.97 9.66
#